data_AF-A0A2V5JJH5-F1
#
_entry.id   AF-A0A2V5JJH5-F1
#
_cell.length_a   1.000
_cell.length_b   1.000
_cell.length_c   1.000
_cell.angle_alpha   90.00
_cell.angle_beta   90.00
_cell.angle_gamma   90.00
#
_symmetry.space_group_name_H-M   'P 1'
#
loop_
_entity.id
_entity.type
_entity.pdbx_description
1 polymer ?
#
loop_
_entity_poly.entity_id
_entity_poly.type
_entity_poly.pdbx_seq_one_letter_code
_entity_poly.pdbx_strand_id
1 'polypeptide(L)'
;MNKIFALLMLISIAMICSCQKQDSAAEQQLAQRKAELAAREKALDEREKALAEREKARAVARSIPSAAQPQSQVRDAEQLKAERERRLQQLPPALQGLIADPSQGRDETDTRMQERIAQRERRMEELQRQRMAHAVRPFGADTTSPTPSPAIEATSPSPSPTPE
;
A
#
# COMPACT_ATOMS: atom_id res chain seq x y z
N MET A 1 -51.23 36.59 19.75
CA MET A 1 -49.83 36.95 19.42
C MET A 1 -48.81 36.00 20.05
N ASN A 2 -49.04 35.51 21.26
CA ASN A 2 -48.06 34.73 22.05
C ASN A 2 -47.64 33.40 21.40
N LYS A 3 -48.57 32.72 20.69
CA LYS A 3 -48.30 31.45 20.00
C LYS A 3 -47.34 31.61 18.81
N ILE A 4 -47.43 32.72 18.07
CA ILE A 4 -46.55 33.00 16.93
C ILE A 4 -45.15 33.35 17.44
N PHE A 5 -45.07 34.12 18.54
CA PHE A 5 -43.79 34.45 19.17
C PHE A 5 -43.08 33.19 19.71
N ALA A 6 -43.83 32.27 20.33
CA ALA A 6 -43.29 30.98 20.76
C ALA A 6 -42.78 30.13 19.59
N LEU A 7 -43.50 30.13 18.46
CA LEU A 7 -43.09 29.41 17.24
C LEU A 7 -41.80 29.98 16.64
N LEU A 8 -41.67 31.31 16.55
CA LEU A 8 -40.45 31.97 16.07
C LEU A 8 -39.24 31.72 16.99
N MET A 9 -39.45 31.69 18.30
CA MET A 9 -38.42 31.32 19.28
C MET A 9 -37.96 29.87 19.08
N LEU A 10 -38.89 28.93 18.90
CA LEU A 10 -38.57 27.52 18.69
C LEU A 10 -37.78 27.30 17.39
N ILE A 11 -38.14 27.99 16.31
CA ILE A 11 -37.41 27.91 15.03
C ILE A 11 -35.96 28.43 15.19
N SER A 12 -35.80 29.56 15.90
CA SER A 12 -34.47 30.14 16.18
C SER A 12 -33.59 29.19 16.98
N ILE A 13 -34.14 28.54 18.00
CA ILE A 13 -33.43 27.57 18.83
C ILE A 13 -33.03 26.34 18.00
N ALA A 14 -33.93 25.80 17.19
CA ALA A 14 -33.65 24.64 16.34
C ALA A 14 -32.53 24.91 15.32
N MET A 15 -32.50 26.12 14.74
CA MET A 15 -31.41 26.56 13.85
C MET A 15 -30.07 26.60 14.58
N ILE A 16 -29.99 27.25 15.74
CA ILE A 16 -28.75 27.38 16.52
C ILE A 16 -28.25 26.00 16.97
N CYS A 17 -29.14 25.13 17.44
CA CYS A 17 -28.78 23.76 17.83
C CYS A 17 -28.26 22.93 16.66
N SER A 18 -28.80 23.13 15.45
CA SER A 18 -28.36 22.41 14.25
C SER A 18 -26.96 22.82 13.82
N CYS A 19 -26.66 24.13 13.85
CA CYS A 19 -25.31 24.64 13.55
C CYS A 19 -24.28 24.10 14.54
N GLN A 20 -24.56 24.19 15.85
CA GLN A 20 -23.63 23.68 16.89
C GLN A 20 -23.35 22.18 16.75
N LYS A 21 -24.37 21.38 16.39
CA LYS A 21 -24.22 19.94 16.20
C LYS A 21 -23.37 19.60 14.99
N GLN A 22 -23.52 20.34 13.88
CA GLN A 22 -22.71 20.15 12.68
C GLN A 22 -21.26 20.58 12.92
N ASP A 23 -21.04 21.71 13.60
CA ASP A 23 -19.72 22.22 13.94
C ASP A 23 -18.96 21.24 14.83
N SER A 24 -19.61 20.71 15.87
CA SER A 24 -19.00 19.71 16.76
C SER A 24 -18.58 18.43 16.02
N ALA A 25 -19.41 17.93 15.11
CA ALA A 25 -19.09 16.75 14.31
C ALA A 25 -17.92 17.03 13.33
N ALA A 26 -17.90 18.21 12.71
CA ALA A 26 -16.82 18.62 11.82
C ALA A 26 -15.50 18.80 12.56
N GLU A 27 -15.53 19.42 13.74
CA GLU A 27 -14.35 19.57 14.62
C GLU A 27 -13.80 18.22 15.07
N GLN A 28 -14.66 17.27 15.41
CA GLN A 28 -14.23 15.91 15.79
C GLN A 28 -13.55 15.19 14.62
N GLN A 29 -14.11 15.27 13.41
CA GLN A 29 -13.48 14.69 12.22
C GLN A 29 -12.14 15.34 11.89
N LEU A 30 -12.04 16.65 12.09
CA LEU A 30 -10.80 17.40 11.87
C LEU A 30 -9.74 17.02 12.91
N ALA A 31 -10.11 16.89 14.18
CA ALA A 31 -9.22 16.41 15.23
C ALA A 31 -8.72 14.98 14.93
N GLN A 32 -9.61 14.09 14.46
CA GLN A 32 -9.25 12.73 14.06
C GLN A 32 -8.26 12.73 12.90
N ARG A 33 -8.52 13.50 11.83
CA ARG A 33 -7.59 13.59 10.69
C ARG A 33 -6.26 14.21 11.07
N LYS A 34 -6.24 15.21 11.96
CA LYS A 34 -5.00 15.77 12.50
C LYS A 34 -4.19 14.72 13.25
N ALA A 35 -4.83 13.92 14.10
CA ALA A 35 -4.16 12.84 14.83
C ALA A 35 -3.63 11.76 13.88
N GLU A 36 -4.40 11.39 12.86
CA GLU A 36 -3.98 10.45 11.84
C GLU A 36 -2.77 10.97 11.04
N LEU A 37 -2.80 12.24 10.61
CA LEU A 37 -1.69 12.85 9.89
C LEU A 37 -0.44 12.94 10.76
N ALA A 38 -0.55 13.34 12.02
CA ALA A 38 0.57 13.34 12.96
C ALA A 38 1.18 11.95 13.16
N ALA A 39 0.35 10.90 13.22
CA ALA A 39 0.84 9.52 13.30
C ALA A 39 1.55 9.09 12.01
N ARG A 40 1.05 9.48 10.83
CA ARG A 40 1.68 9.20 9.54
C ARG A 40 3.01 9.93 9.39
N GLU A 41 3.07 11.20 9.79
CA GLU A 41 4.28 12.01 9.79
C GLU A 41 5.37 11.35 10.64
N LYS A 42 5.04 10.97 11.89
CA LYS A 42 5.96 10.24 12.75
C LYS A 42 6.46 8.93 12.12
N ALA A 43 5.57 8.18 11.47
CA ALA A 43 5.96 6.93 10.79
C ALA A 43 6.86 7.17 9.57
N LEU A 44 6.73 8.33 8.90
CA LEU A 44 7.63 8.72 7.83
C LEU A 44 9.00 9.15 8.36
N ASP A 45 9.05 9.92 9.45
CA ASP A 45 10.31 10.29 10.11
C ASP A 45 11.12 9.06 10.53
N GLU A 46 10.46 8.05 11.11
CA GLU A 46 11.11 6.79 11.48
C GLU A 46 11.64 6.03 10.26
N ARG A 47 10.88 6.01 9.16
CA ARG A 47 11.32 5.40 7.90
C ARG A 47 12.49 6.14 7.27
N GLU A 48 12.47 7.47 7.28
CA GLU A 48 13.56 8.28 6.76
C GLU A 48 14.84 8.03 7.54
N LYS A 49 14.76 7.99 8.89
CA LYS A 49 15.89 7.64 9.73
C LYS A 49 16.44 6.24 9.41
N ALA A 50 15.57 5.25 9.27
CA ALA A 50 15.97 3.89 8.91
C ALA A 50 16.64 3.82 7.52
N LEU A 51 16.16 4.60 6.55
CA LEU A 51 16.78 4.71 5.24
C LEU A 51 18.14 5.40 5.30
N ALA A 52 18.27 6.48 6.06
CA ALA A 52 19.54 7.17 6.26
C ALA A 52 20.59 6.26 6.94
N GLU A 53 20.18 5.46 7.94
CA GLU A 53 21.05 4.45 8.56
C GLU A 53 21.45 3.35 7.57
N ARG A 54 20.51 2.86 6.77
CA ARG A 54 20.80 1.88 5.71
C ARG A 54 21.76 2.43 4.66
N GLU A 55 21.61 3.69 4.28
CA GLU A 55 22.50 4.36 3.34
C GLU A 55 23.90 4.51 3.92
N LYS A 56 24.02 4.94 5.18
CA LYS A 56 25.31 4.99 5.90
C LYS A 56 25.96 3.60 5.97
N ALA A 57 25.22 2.57 6.32
CA ALA A 57 25.73 1.19 6.34
C ALA A 57 26.20 0.74 4.95
N ARG A 58 25.47 1.11 3.89
CA ARG A 58 25.86 0.83 2.50
C ARG A 58 27.10 1.61 2.08
N ALA A 59 27.24 2.86 2.52
CA ALA A 59 28.42 3.68 2.26
C ALA A 59 29.65 3.09 2.95
N VAL A 60 29.52 2.66 4.22
CA VAL A 60 30.57 1.95 4.96
C VAL A 60 30.94 0.62 4.28
N ALA A 61 29.94 -0.17 3.88
CA ALA A 61 30.17 -1.43 3.15
C ALA A 61 30.87 -1.20 1.80
N ARG A 62 30.64 -0.05 1.14
CA ARG A 62 31.33 0.34 -0.09
C ARG A 62 32.75 0.88 0.17
N SER A 63 33.00 1.49 1.33
CA SER A 63 34.33 2.01 1.69
C SER A 63 35.29 0.95 2.23
N ILE A 64 34.77 -0.19 2.70
CA ILE A 64 35.61 -1.35 2.99
C ILE A 64 36.11 -1.90 1.64
N PRO A 65 37.43 -1.94 1.38
CA PRO A 65 37.94 -2.45 0.12
C PRO A 65 37.47 -3.88 -0.04
N SER A 66 37.02 -4.18 -1.25
CA SER A 66 36.50 -5.45 -1.75
C SER A 66 37.47 -6.63 -1.54
N ALA A 67 37.69 -7.04 -0.30
CA ALA A 67 38.43 -8.23 0.06
C ALA A 67 37.49 -9.44 0.27
N ALA A 68 36.17 -9.20 0.27
CA ALA A 68 35.15 -10.22 0.44
C ALA A 68 33.94 -10.09 -0.51
N GLN A 69 33.94 -9.14 -1.46
CA GLN A 69 32.99 -9.18 -2.55
C GLN A 69 33.60 -10.05 -3.66
N PRO A 70 33.00 -11.17 -4.08
CA PRO A 70 33.39 -11.77 -5.34
C PRO A 70 33.17 -10.70 -6.40
N GLN A 71 34.27 -10.22 -6.99
CA GLN A 71 34.27 -9.20 -8.03
C GLN A 71 33.32 -9.65 -9.15
N SER A 72 32.08 -9.15 -9.10
CA SER A 72 31.14 -9.22 -10.22
C SER A 72 31.46 -8.12 -11.26
N GLN A 73 32.64 -7.51 -11.18
CA GLN A 73 33.18 -6.65 -12.21
C GLN A 73 33.92 -7.52 -13.21
N VAL A 74 33.18 -7.92 -14.26
CA VAL A 74 33.71 -8.40 -15.54
C VAL A 74 34.74 -9.53 -15.41
N ARG A 75 34.46 -10.52 -14.57
CA ARG A 75 35.17 -11.79 -14.69
C ARG A 75 34.44 -12.62 -15.71
N ASP A 76 35.13 -12.97 -16.79
CA ASP A 76 34.60 -13.78 -17.88
C ASP A 76 33.90 -15.02 -17.31
N ALA A 77 32.67 -15.28 -17.77
CA ALA A 77 31.82 -16.33 -17.21
C ALA A 77 32.50 -17.71 -17.32
N GLU A 78 33.34 -17.90 -18.33
CA GLU A 78 34.16 -19.10 -18.50
C GLU A 78 35.27 -19.19 -17.45
N GLN A 79 35.94 -18.09 -17.15
CA GLN A 79 37.01 -18.07 -16.15
C GLN A 79 36.48 -18.39 -14.75
N LEU A 80 35.27 -17.93 -14.42
CA LEU A 80 34.63 -18.19 -13.13
C LEU A 80 34.16 -19.64 -13.02
N LYS A 81 33.68 -20.23 -14.12
CA LYS A 81 33.40 -21.68 -14.21
C LYS A 81 34.69 -22.50 -14.02
N ALA A 82 35.77 -22.15 -14.70
CA ALA A 82 37.05 -22.84 -14.62
C ALA A 82 37.69 -22.74 -13.22
N GLU A 83 37.61 -21.57 -12.55
CA GLU A 83 38.09 -21.41 -11.17
C GLU A 83 37.26 -22.27 -10.20
N ARG A 84 35.92 -22.24 -10.36
CA ARG A 84 35.00 -23.07 -9.55
C ARG A 84 35.31 -24.55 -9.75
N GLU A 85 35.53 -24.99 -10.98
CA GLU A 85 35.86 -26.38 -11.30
C GLU A 85 37.21 -26.81 -10.70
N ARG A 86 38.23 -25.95 -10.76
CA ARG A 86 39.50 -26.18 -10.05
C ARG A 86 39.30 -26.32 -8.55
N ARG A 87 38.45 -25.49 -7.94
CA ARG A 87 38.15 -25.59 -6.50
C ARG A 87 37.42 -26.89 -6.18
N LEU A 88 36.47 -27.31 -7.01
CA LEU A 88 35.75 -28.58 -6.84
C LEU A 88 36.68 -29.80 -6.92
N GLN A 89 37.65 -29.79 -7.84
CA GLN A 89 38.66 -30.84 -7.95
C GLN A 89 39.62 -30.91 -6.74
N GLN A 90 39.80 -29.80 -6.02
CA GLN A 90 40.61 -29.73 -4.81
C GLN A 90 39.86 -30.14 -3.53
N LEU A 91 38.53 -30.32 -3.58
CA LEU A 91 37.75 -30.74 -2.41
C LEU A 91 37.88 -32.26 -2.16
N PRO A 92 37.89 -32.72 -0.91
CA PRO A 92 37.80 -34.14 -0.58
C PRO A 92 36.51 -34.78 -1.16
N PRO A 93 36.55 -36.04 -1.63
CA PRO A 93 35.40 -36.71 -2.28
C PRO A 93 34.12 -36.72 -1.45
N ALA A 94 34.24 -36.79 -0.12
CA ALA A 94 33.11 -36.77 0.81
C ALA A 94 32.33 -35.45 0.79
N LEU A 95 32.95 -34.33 0.40
CA LEU A 95 32.32 -33.01 0.34
C LEU A 95 31.83 -32.66 -1.06
N GLN A 96 32.33 -33.34 -2.10
CA GLN A 96 31.90 -33.11 -3.49
C GLN A 96 30.44 -33.51 -3.71
N GLY A 97 29.97 -34.59 -3.08
CA GLY A 97 28.59 -35.07 -3.19
C GLY A 97 27.53 -34.21 -2.48
N LEU A 98 27.93 -33.26 -1.63
CA LEU A 98 27.02 -32.33 -0.95
C LEU A 98 26.77 -31.04 -1.76
N ILE A 99 27.50 -30.84 -2.86
CA ILE A 99 27.41 -29.63 -3.67
C ILE A 99 26.28 -29.83 -4.69
N ALA A 100 25.21 -29.05 -4.54
CA ALA A 100 24.10 -29.05 -5.50
C ALA A 100 24.61 -28.77 -6.92
N ASP A 101 24.17 -29.58 -7.88
CA ASP A 101 24.50 -29.40 -9.28
C ASP A 101 23.90 -28.06 -9.75
N PRO A 102 24.73 -27.08 -10.18
CA PRO A 102 24.25 -25.79 -10.62
C PRO A 102 23.44 -25.84 -11.93
N SER A 103 23.44 -26.99 -12.62
CA SER A 103 22.57 -27.21 -13.78
C SER A 103 21.13 -27.58 -13.37
N GLN A 104 20.93 -28.07 -12.14
CA GLN A 104 19.61 -28.38 -11.62
C GLN A 104 18.86 -27.11 -11.21
N GLY A 105 17.70 -26.87 -11.82
CA GLY A 105 16.76 -25.82 -11.42
C GLY A 105 17.01 -24.44 -12.00
N ARG A 106 18.00 -24.28 -12.89
CA ARG A 106 18.25 -23.00 -13.57
C ARG A 106 17.10 -22.63 -14.49
N ASP A 107 16.60 -23.58 -15.26
CA ASP A 107 15.48 -23.39 -16.17
C ASP A 107 14.19 -23.06 -15.41
N GLU A 108 13.94 -23.73 -14.29
CA GLU A 108 12.77 -23.45 -13.44
C GLU A 108 12.86 -22.06 -12.78
N THR A 109 14.06 -21.69 -12.32
CA THR A 109 14.30 -20.37 -11.72
C THR A 109 14.15 -19.25 -12.74
N ASP A 110 14.64 -19.45 -13.96
CA ASP A 110 14.54 -18.49 -15.06
C ASP A 110 13.09 -18.34 -15.54
N THR A 111 12.36 -19.46 -15.64
CA THR A 111 10.93 -19.44 -15.97
C THR A 111 10.14 -18.65 -14.92
N ARG A 112 10.36 -18.95 -13.63
CA ARG A 112 9.73 -18.23 -12.51
C ARG A 112 10.12 -16.76 -12.48
N MET A 113 11.34 -16.42 -12.90
CA MET A 113 11.79 -15.04 -12.99
C MET A 113 11.06 -14.30 -14.12
N GLN A 114 10.95 -14.90 -15.31
CA GLN A 114 10.21 -14.33 -16.43
C GLN A 114 8.73 -14.12 -16.10
N GLU A 115 8.09 -15.10 -15.44
CA GLU A 115 6.70 -14.97 -15.00
C GLU A 115 6.48 -13.77 -14.08
N ARG A 116 7.40 -13.53 -13.13
CA ARG A 116 7.33 -12.37 -12.23
C ARG A 116 7.51 -11.05 -12.98
N ILE A 117 8.36 -11.02 -14.01
CA ILE A 117 8.55 -9.83 -14.85
C ILE A 117 7.27 -9.57 -15.65
N ALA A 118 6.74 -10.57 -16.33
CA ALA A 118 5.50 -10.46 -17.10
C ALA A 118 4.29 -10.10 -16.21
N GLN A 119 4.23 -10.61 -14.97
CA GLN A 119 3.20 -10.24 -14.00
C GLN A 119 3.35 -8.76 -13.59
N ARG A 120 4.58 -8.30 -13.34
CA ARG A 120 4.85 -6.91 -12.97
C ARG A 120 4.50 -5.95 -14.10
N GLU A 121 4.79 -6.32 -15.35
CA GLU A 121 4.43 -5.54 -16.53
C GLU A 121 2.92 -5.40 -16.69
N ARG A 122 2.18 -6.52 -16.59
CA ARG A 122 0.70 -6.49 -16.61
C ARG A 122 0.12 -5.59 -15.52
N ARG A 123 0.64 -5.68 -14.29
CA ARG A 123 0.21 -4.83 -13.18
C ARG A 123 0.50 -3.35 -13.42
N MET A 124 1.64 -3.04 -14.03
CA MET A 124 2.01 -1.68 -14.41
C MET A 124 1.06 -1.13 -15.49
N GLU A 125 0.75 -1.94 -16.50
CA GLU A 125 -0.17 -1.57 -17.57
C GLU A 125 -1.59 -1.36 -17.06
N GLU A 126 -2.08 -2.21 -16.14
CA GLU A 126 -3.37 -2.03 -15.48
C GLU A 126 -3.43 -0.73 -14.68
N LEU A 127 -2.39 -0.42 -13.91
CA LEU A 127 -2.29 0.84 -13.17
C LEU A 127 -2.26 2.04 -14.11
N GLN A 128 -1.54 1.95 -15.22
CA GLN A 128 -1.51 2.98 -16.24
C GLN A 128 -2.88 3.16 -16.90
N ARG A 129 -3.58 2.06 -17.21
CA ARG A 129 -4.93 2.08 -17.78
C ARG A 129 -5.95 2.67 -16.82
N GLN A 130 -5.89 2.34 -15.54
CA GLN A 130 -6.74 2.95 -14.51
C GLN A 130 -6.47 4.45 -14.37
N ARG A 131 -5.19 4.86 -14.40
CA ARG A 131 -4.81 6.28 -14.37
C ARG A 131 -5.32 7.04 -15.59
N MET A 132 -5.24 6.44 -16.78
CA MET A 132 -5.77 7.00 -18.02
C MET A 132 -7.31 7.06 -18.00
N ALA A 133 -7.99 6.01 -17.51
CA ALA A 133 -9.44 6.01 -17.36
C ALA A 133 -9.93 7.08 -16.36
N HIS A 134 -9.13 7.37 -15.32
CA HIS A 134 -9.43 8.44 -14.38
C HIS A 134 -9.13 9.84 -14.96
N ALA A 135 -8.12 9.95 -15.83
CA ALA A 135 -7.77 11.20 -16.53
C ALA A 135 -8.71 11.52 -17.71
N VAL A 136 -9.31 10.51 -18.34
CA VAL A 136 -10.33 10.63 -19.40
C VAL A 136 -11.75 10.64 -18.80
N ARG A 137 -11.91 11.14 -17.57
CA ARG A 137 -13.23 11.56 -17.10
C ARG A 137 -13.51 12.92 -17.75
N PRO A 138 -14.51 13.05 -18.65
CA PRO A 138 -14.77 14.31 -19.30
C PRO A 138 -15.12 15.36 -18.25
N PHE A 139 -14.52 16.54 -18.41
CA PHE A 139 -14.86 17.74 -17.66
C PHE A 139 -16.35 18.02 -17.92
N GLY A 140 -17.22 17.61 -16.98
CA GLY A 140 -18.68 17.73 -17.13
C GLY A 140 -19.53 16.49 -16.83
N ALA A 141 -18.97 15.37 -16.33
CA ALA A 141 -19.80 14.29 -15.80
C ALA A 141 -20.14 14.53 -14.32
N ASP A 142 -21.34 15.08 -14.13
CA ASP A 142 -22.02 15.45 -12.90
C ASP A 142 -21.64 14.66 -11.65
N THR A 143 -21.65 15.40 -10.54
CA THR A 143 -21.67 14.89 -9.17
C THR A 143 -22.87 13.98 -8.96
N THR A 144 -22.71 12.67 -9.15
CA THR A 144 -23.52 11.67 -8.46
C THR A 144 -22.59 10.62 -7.87
N SER A 145 -22.41 10.73 -6.56
CA SER A 145 -21.83 9.70 -5.71
C SER A 145 -22.49 8.35 -5.98
N PRO A 146 -21.77 7.21 -5.90
CA PRO A 146 -22.42 5.94 -5.67
C PRO A 146 -22.93 5.95 -4.23
N THR A 147 -24.15 6.46 -4.04
CA THR A 147 -24.94 6.20 -2.85
C THR A 147 -25.37 4.74 -2.92
N PRO A 148 -24.99 3.86 -1.99
CA PRO A 148 -25.69 2.59 -1.83
C PRO A 148 -27.02 2.92 -1.12
N SER A 149 -28.08 3.13 -1.91
CA SER A 149 -29.44 3.16 -1.34
C SER A 149 -29.90 1.71 -1.13
N PRO A 150 -30.42 1.37 0.07
CA PRO A 150 -30.88 0.03 0.37
C PRO A 150 -32.20 -0.25 -0.36
N ALA A 151 -32.32 -1.47 -0.88
CA ALA A 151 -33.58 -1.98 -1.41
C ALA A 151 -34.60 -2.07 -0.26
N ILE A 152 -35.66 -1.28 -0.40
CA ILE A 152 -36.93 -1.42 0.29
C ILE A 152 -37.66 -2.64 -0.28
N GLU A 153 -37.67 -3.75 0.45
CA GLU A 153 -38.68 -4.79 0.27
C GLU A 153 -39.87 -4.44 1.16
N ALA A 154 -40.96 -4.02 0.52
CA ALA A 154 -42.22 -3.72 1.19
C ALA A 154 -43.03 -5.01 1.35
N THR A 155 -43.17 -5.50 2.57
CA THR A 155 -44.39 -6.17 3.01
C THR A 155 -44.79 -5.64 4.38
N SER A 156 -45.91 -4.91 4.38
CA SER A 156 -46.82 -4.62 5.51
C SER A 156 -47.09 -5.86 6.39
N PRO A 157 -47.53 -5.74 7.66
CA PRO A 157 -48.51 -4.75 8.14
C PRO A 157 -48.23 -4.06 9.49
N SER A 158 -48.94 -2.94 9.69
CA SER A 158 -49.31 -2.30 10.98
C SER A 158 -50.84 -2.44 11.12
N PRO A 159 -51.53 -2.43 12.30
CA PRO A 159 -51.19 -1.73 13.55
C PRO A 159 -51.51 -2.42 14.92
N SER A 160 -51.06 -1.77 16.01
CA SER A 160 -51.29 -1.93 17.49
C SER A 160 -52.78 -2.09 17.95
N PRO A 161 -53.21 -2.23 19.25
CA PRO A 161 -52.57 -2.01 20.60
C PRO A 161 -52.94 -3.10 21.69
N THR A 162 -52.47 -3.15 22.95
CA THR A 162 -52.94 -2.48 24.21
C THR A 162 -52.42 -3.30 25.43
N PRO A 163 -52.17 -2.73 26.63
CA PRO A 163 -51.59 -3.44 27.78
C PRO A 163 -52.63 -4.05 28.75
N GLU A 164 -52.18 -5.02 29.57
CA GLU A 164 -52.66 -5.27 30.95
C GLU A 164 -51.44 -5.34 31.90
#